data_AF-A0A2J0KS60-F1
#
_entry.id   AF-A0A2J0KS60-F1
#
_cell.length_a   1.000
_cell.length_b   1.000
_cell.length_c   1.000
_cell.angle_alpha   90.00
_cell.angle_beta   90.00
_cell.angle_gamma   90.00
#
_symmetry.space_group_name_H-M   'P 1'
#
loop_
_entity.id
_entity.type
_entity.pdbx_description
1 polymer ?
#
loop_
_entity_poly.entity_id
_entity_poly.type
_entity_poly.pdbx_seq_one_letter_code
_entity_poly.pdbx_strand_id
1 'polypeptide(L)'
;MFRVDISTAVFLYMTLSLLVIFLLWIFFEKKSILPKFIREKADVWECSICTHTYVDSTHHEISRCPQCKSYNKRSSKERLI
;
A
#
# COMPACT_ATOMS: atom_id res chain seq x y z
N MET A 1 18.74 -39.01 28.95
CA MET A 1 17.42 -39.12 28.30
C MET A 1 16.62 -37.88 28.65
N PHE A 2 16.35 -37.00 27.69
CA PHE A 2 15.40 -35.90 27.90
C PHE A 2 14.00 -36.51 28.00
N ARG A 3 13.43 -36.57 29.21
CA ARG A 3 12.03 -36.88 29.42
C ARG A 3 11.25 -35.60 29.15
N VAL A 4 10.70 -35.50 27.95
CA VAL A 4 9.76 -34.45 27.62
C VAL A 4 8.39 -34.96 28.05
N ASP A 5 7.83 -34.35 29.09
CA ASP A 5 6.45 -34.62 29.48
C ASP A 5 5.48 -34.26 28.35
N ILE A 6 4.41 -35.02 28.24
CA ILE A 6 3.37 -34.81 27.22
C ILE A 6 2.84 -33.37 27.32
N SER A 7 2.67 -32.86 28.55
CA SER A 7 2.27 -31.48 28.81
C SER A 7 3.24 -30.47 28.19
N THR A 8 4.54 -30.71 28.30
CA THR A 8 5.58 -29.84 27.73
C THR A 8 5.56 -29.88 26.20
N ALA A 9 5.33 -31.06 25.61
CA ALA A 9 5.21 -31.21 24.16
C ALA A 9 3.99 -30.46 23.61
N VAL A 10 2.83 -30.58 24.28
CA VAL A 10 1.59 -29.88 23.90
C VAL A 10 1.75 -28.37 24.06
N PHE A 11 2.37 -27.91 25.15
CA PHE A 11 2.64 -26.50 25.37
C PHE A 11 3.51 -25.92 24.25
N LEU A 12 4.63 -26.57 23.94
CA LEU A 12 5.54 -26.13 22.87
C LEU A 12 4.84 -26.09 21.50
N TYR A 13 4.03 -27.10 21.18
CA TYR A 13 3.28 -27.13 19.94
C TYR A 13 2.33 -25.94 19.82
N MET A 14 1.51 -25.70 20.86
CA MET A 14 0.55 -24.60 20.88
C MET A 14 1.24 -23.24 20.80
N THR A 15 2.30 -23.04 21.60
CA THR A 15 3.07 -21.79 21.58
C THR A 15 3.69 -21.55 20.20
N LEU A 16 4.29 -22.57 19.58
CA LEU A 16 4.90 -22.44 18.26
C LEU A 16 3.87 -22.10 17.18
N SER A 17 2.70 -22.77 17.19
CA SER A 17 1.61 -22.48 16.25
C SER A 17 1.13 -21.03 16.37
N LEU A 18 0.90 -20.56 17.59
CA LEU A 18 0.49 -19.17 17.82
C LEU A 18 1.56 -18.17 17.38
N LEU A 19 2.83 -18.47 17.63
CA LEU A 19 3.96 -17.62 17.23
C LEU A 19 4.05 -17.51 15.70
N VAL A 20 3.87 -18.62 14.98
CA VAL A 20 3.85 -18.63 13.51
C VAL A 20 2.69 -17.80 12.97
N ILE A 21 1.48 -17.98 13.50
CA ILE A 21 0.30 -17.19 13.09
C ILE A 21 0.53 -15.70 13.34
N PHE A 22 1.07 -15.34 14.50
CA PHE A 22 1.37 -13.96 14.86
C PHE A 22 2.42 -13.32 13.94
N LEU A 23 3.50 -14.04 13.62
CA LEU A 23 4.51 -13.58 12.67
C LEU A 23 3.91 -13.39 11.28
N LEU A 24 3.15 -14.38 10.78
CA LEU A 24 2.48 -14.27 9.49
C LEU A 24 1.56 -13.03 9.44
N TRP A 25 0.79 -12.79 10.49
CA TRP A 25 -0.06 -11.60 10.56
C TRP A 25 0.76 -10.31 10.47
N ILE A 26 1.85 -10.17 11.23
CA ILE A 26 2.74 -8.99 11.15
C ILE A 26 3.33 -8.82 9.75
N PHE A 27 3.79 -9.91 9.12
CA PHE A 27 4.35 -9.86 7.77
C PHE A 27 3.31 -9.44 6.73
N PHE A 28 2.08 -9.94 6.83
CA PHE A 28 0.99 -9.58 5.94
C PHE A 28 0.51 -8.15 6.15
N GLU A 29 0.40 -7.69 7.40
CA GLU A 29 0.03 -6.32 7.73
C GLU A 29 1.06 -5.32 7.16
N LYS A 30 2.36 -5.60 7.32
CA LYS A 30 3.40 -4.78 6.68
C LYS A 30 3.27 -4.76 5.15
N LYS A 31 2.92 -5.89 4.55
CA LYS A 31 2.72 -6.00 3.10
C LYS A 31 1.41 -5.37 2.61
N SER A 32 0.38 -5.20 3.45
CA SER A 32 -0.86 -4.50 3.08
C SER A 32 -0.78 -2.99 3.23
N ILE A 33 0.14 -2.49 4.06
CA ILE A 33 0.37 -1.04 4.25
C ILE A 33 1.12 -0.42 3.04
N LEU A 34 2.01 -1.19 2.38
CA LEU A 34 2.88 -0.68 1.30
C LEU A 34 2.24 -0.53 -0.11
N PRO A 35 1.29 -1.37 -0.58
CA PRO A 35 0.83 -1.31 -1.97
C PRO A 35 -0.27 -0.27 -2.23
N LYS A 36 -0.90 0.32 -1.20
CA LYS A 36 -1.92 1.35 -1.40
C LYS A 36 -1.34 2.75 -1.60
N PHE A 37 -0.23 3.07 -0.92
CA PHE A 37 0.32 4.43 -0.95
C PHE A 37 0.97 4.83 -2.29
N ILE A 38 1.44 3.85 -3.07
CA ILE A 38 2.11 4.12 -4.36
C ILE A 38 1.09 4.35 -5.48
N ARG A 39 -0.11 3.75 -5.42
CA ARG A 39 -1.15 3.95 -6.43
C ARG A 39 -1.91 5.27 -6.25
N GLU A 40 -2.12 5.73 -5.01
CA GLU A 40 -2.92 6.92 -4.74
C GLU A 40 -2.28 8.24 -5.19
N LYS A 41 -0.94 8.37 -5.13
CA LYS A 41 -0.27 9.61 -5.57
C LYS A 41 -0.21 9.79 -7.09
N ALA A 42 -0.31 8.70 -7.86
CA ALA A 42 -0.18 8.73 -9.31
C ALA A 42 -1.46 9.21 -10.04
N ASP A 43 -2.62 9.10 -9.39
CA ASP A 43 -3.91 9.34 -10.04
C ASP A 43 -4.58 10.66 -9.64
N VAL A 44 -4.07 11.38 -8.63
CA VAL A 44 -4.63 12.67 -8.18
C VAL A 44 -3.97 13.83 -8.91
N TRP A 45 -4.76 14.59 -9.67
CA TRP A 45 -4.33 15.74 -10.47
C TRP A 45 -4.91 17.04 -9.90
N GLU A 46 -4.13 18.12 -10.00
CA GLU A 46 -4.60 19.47 -9.71
C GLU A 46 -4.57 20.31 -11.00
N CYS A 47 -5.63 21.05 -11.26
CA CYS A 47 -5.70 21.88 -12.45
C CYS A 47 -4.96 23.22 -12.28
N SER A 48 -4.04 23.54 -13.18
CA SER A 48 -3.32 24.82 -13.17
C SER A 48 -4.17 26.04 -13.52
N ILE A 49 -5.38 25.84 -14.06
CA ILE A 49 -6.28 26.91 -14.51
C ILE A 49 -7.38 27.19 -13.50
N CYS A 50 -8.05 26.15 -13.00
CA CYS A 50 -9.19 26.29 -12.10
C CYS A 50 -8.92 25.79 -10.67
N THR A 51 -7.72 25.27 -10.40
CA THR A 51 -7.30 24.77 -9.08
C THR A 51 -8.17 23.62 -8.56
N HIS A 52 -8.96 23.00 -9.44
CA HIS A 52 -9.78 21.85 -9.09
C HIS A 52 -8.91 20.59 -9.00
N THR A 53 -9.00 19.89 -7.87
CA THR A 53 -8.36 18.58 -7.67
C THR A 53 -9.29 17.47 -8.13
N TYR A 54 -8.82 16.57 -8.99
CA TYR A 54 -9.60 15.46 -9.54
C TYR A 54 -8.74 14.21 -9.68
N VAL A 55 -9.40 13.06 -9.83
CA VAL A 55 -8.71 11.77 -10.03
C VAL A 55 -8.86 11.35 -11.49
N ASP A 56 -7.74 11.08 -12.16
CA ASP A 56 -7.72 10.50 -13.51
C ASP A 56 -6.68 9.38 -13.56
N SER A 57 -7.18 8.15 -13.59
CA SER A 57 -6.41 6.91 -13.70
C SER A 57 -6.18 6.47 -15.15
N THR A 58 -6.74 7.19 -16.12
CA THR A 58 -6.78 6.78 -17.53
C THR A 58 -5.62 7.40 -18.32
N HIS A 59 -5.15 8.59 -17.92
CA HIS A 59 -4.11 9.31 -18.63
C HIS A 59 -2.96 9.68 -17.70
N HIS A 60 -1.81 9.03 -17.90
CA HIS A 60 -0.64 9.21 -17.03
C HIS A 60 0.23 10.44 -17.37
N GLU A 61 0.11 11.00 -18.58
CA GLU A 61 0.95 12.11 -19.05
C GLU A 61 0.20 13.45 -19.19
N ILE A 62 -1.02 13.41 -19.70
CA ILE A 62 -1.86 14.60 -19.93
C ILE A 62 -3.29 14.26 -19.52
N SER A 63 -3.83 14.96 -18.52
CA SER A 63 -5.22 14.79 -18.11
C SER A 63 -6.05 16.02 -18.47
N ARG A 64 -7.33 15.82 -18.77
CA ARG A 64 -8.27 16.90 -19.09
C ARG A 64 -9.14 17.18 -17.87
N CYS A 65 -9.12 18.42 -17.38
CA CYS A 65 -9.93 18.82 -16.23
C CYS A 65 -11.43 18.67 -16.55
N PRO A 66 -12.23 18.01 -15.69
CA PRO A 66 -13.68 17.87 -15.91
C PRO A 66 -14.43 19.20 -15.77
N GLN A 67 -13.89 20.16 -15.01
CA GLN A 67 -14.57 21.41 -14.71
C GLN A 67 -14.35 22.47 -15.81
N CYS A 68 -13.09 22.80 -16.12
CA CYS A 68 -12.75 23.85 -17.09
C CYS A 68 -12.30 23.32 -18.46
N LYS A 69 -12.20 21.99 -18.63
CA LYS A 69 -11.77 21.31 -19.87
C LYS A 69 -10.36 21.65 -20.34
N SER A 70 -9.56 22.33 -19.50
CA SER A 70 -8.14 22.58 -19.79
C SER A 70 -7.32 21.29 -19.66
N TYR A 71 -6.17 21.27 -20.33
CA TYR A 71 -5.22 20.17 -20.26
C TYR A 71 -4.17 20.45 -19.20
N ASN A 72 -3.98 19.52 -18.28
CA ASN A 72 -2.90 19.54 -17.28
C ASN A 72 -1.84 18.53 -17.68
N LYS A 73 -0.57 18.93 -17.56
CA LYS A 73 0.60 18.07 -17.78
C LYS A 73 1.29 17.87 -16.43
N ARG A 74 1.56 16.61 -16.06
CA ARG A 74 2.45 16.34 -14.92
C ARG A 74 3.86 16.69 -15.36
N SER A 75 4.49 17.63 -14.65
CA SER A 75 5.91 17.92 -14.84
C SER A 75 6.70 16.64 -14.54
N SER A 76 7.46 16.15 -15.51
CA SER A 76 8.30 14.94 -15.41
C SER A 76 9.43 15.05 -14.38
N LYS A 77 9.53 16.16 -13.66
CA LYS A 77 10.56 16.45 -12.65
C LYS A 77 10.31 15.76 -11.30
N GLU A 78 9.11 15.27 -11.05
CA GLU A 78 8.75 14.59 -9.77
C GLU A 78 9.23 13.12 -9.69
N ARG A 79 9.75 12.55 -10.78
CA ARG A 79 10.15 11.11 -10.84
C ARG A 79 11.60 10.86 -10.37
N LEU A 80 12.29 11.87 -9.85
CA LEU A 80 13.74 11.82 -9.54
C LEU A 80 14.08 11.93 -8.05
N ILE A 81 13.10 11.77 -7.15
CA ILE A 81 13.32 11.77 -5.69
C ILE A 81 12.79 10.48 -5.08
#